data_AF-A0A7W2AIF6-F1
#
_entry.id   AF-A0A7W2AIF6-F1
#
_cell.length_a   1.000
_cell.length_b   1.000
_cell.length_c   1.000
_cell.angle_alpha   90.00
_cell.angle_beta   90.00
_cell.angle_gamma   90.00
#
_symmetry.space_group_name_H-M   'P 1'
#
loop_
_entity.id
_entity.type
_entity.pdbx_description
1 polymer ?
#
loop_
_entity_poly.entity_id
_entity_poly.type
_entity_poly.pdbx_seq_one_letter_code
_entity_poly.pdbx_strand_id
1 'polypeptide(L)' 'MSTITSAGIPAKKSYYRLLEASFDRAKRLLDEMNSHPEKYTPERKRDTLAYLTHLQNEMRKLKIDPQ' A
#
# COMPACT_ATOMS: atom_id res chain seq x y z
N MET A 1 5.71 25.68 27.00
CA MET A 1 4.94 24.92 26.00
C MET A 1 5.90 24.47 24.91
N SER A 2 6.25 23.18 24.90
CA SER A 2 7.27 22.64 24.00
C SER A 2 6.73 22.51 22.58
N THR A 3 7.34 23.21 21.63
CA THR A 3 7.18 23.03 20.19
C THR A 3 7.74 21.67 19.81
N ILE A 4 6.87 20.72 19.46
CA ILE A 4 7.26 19.41 18.93
C ILE A 4 7.82 19.66 17.53
N THR A 5 9.15 19.61 17.40
CA THR A 5 9.85 19.71 16.13
C THR A 5 9.47 18.53 15.25
N SER A 6 8.70 18.81 14.20
CA SER A 6 8.39 17.91 13.08
C SER A 6 9.64 17.68 12.21
N ALA A 7 10.69 17.10 12.79
CA ALA A 7 11.94 16.81 12.11
C ALA A 7 12.22 15.30 12.15
N GLY A 8 12.17 14.66 10.99
CA GLY A 8 12.95 13.44 10.76
C GLY A 8 12.21 12.11 10.88
N ILE A 9 11.00 11.95 10.32
CA ILE A 9 10.71 10.62 9.76
C ILE A 9 11.60 10.49 8.53
N PRO A 10 12.56 9.53 8.48
CA PRO A 10 13.38 9.34 7.29
C PRO A 10 12.46 9.20 6.08
N ALA A 11 12.75 9.88 4.96
CA ALA A 11 11.88 9.87 3.78
C ALA A 11 11.51 8.44 3.35
N LYS A 12 12.44 7.48 3.48
CA LYS A 12 12.21 6.03 3.30
C LYS A 12 11.09 5.48 4.21
N LYS A 13 11.06 5.83 5.49
CA LYS A 13 10.02 5.42 6.46
C LYS A 13 8.66 6.05 6.18
N SER A 14 8.64 7.31 5.72
CA SER A 14 7.40 7.97 5.29
C SER A 14 6.84 7.33 4.01
N TYR A 15 7.70 7.03 3.05
CA TYR A 15 7.33 6.36 1.80
C TYR A 15 6.85 4.92 2.04
N TYR A 16 7.53 4.17 2.91
CA TYR A 16 7.08 2.83 3.30
C TYR A 16 5.67 2.85 3.92
N ARG A 17 5.38 3.79 4.83
CA ARG A 17 4.04 3.94 5.41
C ARG A 17 2.97 4.28 4.37
N LEU A 18 3.31 5.06 3.34
CA LEU A 18 2.41 5.35 2.23
C LEU A 18 2.11 4.08 1.41
N LEU A 19 3.12 3.27 1.13
CA LEU A 19 2.95 1.99 0.43
C LEU A 19 2.09 1.02 1.24
N GLU A 20 2.31 0.94 2.56
CA GLU A 20 1.52 0.11 3.47
C GLU A 20 0.04 0.54 3.50
N ALA A 21 -0.23 1.85 3.66
CA ALA A 21 -1.59 2.37 3.63
C ALA A 21 -2.29 2.14 2.27
N SER A 22 -1.54 2.24 1.17
CA SER A 22 -2.03 1.95 -0.18
C SER A 22 -2.35 0.47 -0.34
N PHE A 23 -1.52 -0.42 0.22
CA PHE A 23 -1.71 -1.86 0.20
C PHE A 23 -2.97 -2.26 0.97
N ASP A 24 -3.16 -1.73 2.17
CA ASP A 24 -4.35 -2.01 2.99
C ASP A 24 -5.63 -1.55 2.30
N ARG A 25 -5.59 -0.41 1.61
CA ARG A 25 -6.73 0.07 0.82
C ARG A 25 -7.02 -0.86 -0.37
N ALA A 26 -6.01 -1.22 -1.14
CA ALA A 26 -6.17 -2.12 -2.29
C ALA A 26 -6.64 -3.52 -1.87
N LYS A 27 -6.21 -4.01 -0.70
CA LYS A 27 -6.65 -5.29 -0.15
C LYS A 27 -8.13 -5.27 0.22
N ARG A 28 -8.59 -4.21 0.92
CA ARG A 28 -10.03 -4.03 1.21
C ARG A 28 -10.87 -3.96 -0.06
N LEU A 29 -10.38 -3.28 -1.10
CA LEU A 29 -11.05 -3.24 -2.39
C LEU A 29 -11.14 -4.63 -3.04
N LEU A 30 -10.07 -5.41 -2.98
CA LEU A 30 -10.08 -6.80 -3.49
C LEU A 30 -11.07 -7.67 -2.70
N ASP A 31 -11.13 -7.51 -1.38
CA ASP A 31 -12.07 -8.24 -0.52
C ASP A 31 -13.52 -7.86 -0.85
N GLU A 32 -13.79 -6.58 -1.13
CA GLU A 32 -15.08 -6.09 -1.62
C GLU A 32 -15.42 -6.70 -3.00
N MET A 33 -14.46 -6.74 -3.93
CA MET A 33 -14.63 -7.37 -5.24
C MET A 33 -14.90 -8.87 -5.16
N ASN A 34 -14.33 -9.56 -4.16
CA ASN A 34 -14.60 -10.98 -3.93
C ASN A 34 -15.98 -11.21 -3.31
N SER A 35 -16.44 -10.28 -2.47
CA SER A 35 -17.75 -10.35 -1.81
C SER A 35 -18.90 -9.92 -2.70
N HIS A 36 -18.63 -9.04 -3.68
CA HIS A 36 -19.60 -8.48 -4.62
C HIS A 36 -19.08 -8.55 -6.07
N PRO A 37 -18.84 -9.76 -6.63
CA PRO A 37 -18.28 -9.90 -7.96
C PRO A 37 -19.15 -9.28 -9.06
N GLU A 38 -20.46 -9.12 -8.84
CA GLU A 38 -21.40 -8.49 -9.76
C GLU A 38 -21.18 -6.98 -9.95
N LYS A 39 -20.52 -6.31 -8.99
CA LYS A 39 -20.29 -4.85 -9.02
C LYS A 39 -19.03 -4.44 -9.79
N TYR A 40 -18.18 -5.41 -10.16
CA TYR A 40 -16.87 -5.12 -10.72
C TYR A 40 -16.57 -5.99 -11.94
N THR A 41 -15.82 -5.44 -12.88
CA THR A 41 -15.39 -6.22 -14.04
C THR A 41 -14.20 -7.13 -13.69
N PRO A 42 -14.03 -8.26 -14.38
CA PRO A 42 -12.87 -9.13 -14.20
C PRO A 42 -11.53 -8.40 -14.40
N GLU A 43 -11.47 -7.44 -15.33
CA GLU A 43 -10.29 -6.62 -15.59
C GLU A 43 -9.92 -5.79 -14.36
N ARG A 44 -10.91 -5.15 -13.72
CA ARG A 44 -10.67 -4.34 -12.54
C ARG A 44 -10.14 -5.16 -11.37
N LYS A 45 -10.60 -6.40 -11.22
CA LYS A 45 -10.07 -7.36 -10.23
C LYS A 45 -8.63 -7.75 -10.54
N ARG A 46 -8.34 -8.09 -11.81
CA ARG A 46 -6.98 -8.39 -12.28
C ARG A 46 -6.02 -7.24 -12.03
N ASP A 47 -6.42 -6.02 -12.35
CA ASP A 47 -5.59 -4.83 -12.20
C ASP A 47 -5.35 -4.52 -10.71
N THR A 48 -6.33 -4.75 -9.84
CA THR A 48 -6.18 -4.63 -8.38
C THR A 48 -5.19 -5.64 -7.82
N LEU A 49 -5.21 -6.90 -8.30
CA LEU A 49 -4.23 -7.93 -7.94
C LEU A 49 -2.82 -7.57 -8.40
N ALA A 50 -2.68 -7.05 -9.63
CA ALA A 50 -1.40 -6.58 -10.15
C ALA A 50 -0.85 -5.41 -9.31
N TYR A 51 -1.71 -4.47 -8.91
CA TYR A 51 -1.32 -3.36 -8.06
C TYR A 51 -0.88 -3.81 -6.65
N LEU A 52 -1.59 -4.76 -6.04
CA LEU A 52 -1.18 -5.36 -4.76
C LEU A 52 0.20 -6.01 -4.86
N THR A 53 0.45 -6.74 -5.95
CA THR A 53 1.75 -7.39 -6.21
C THR A 53 2.86 -6.37 -6.38
N HIS A 54 2.58 -5.27 -7.09
CA HIS A 54 3.51 -4.14 -7.24
C HIS A 54 3.85 -3.53 -5.88
N LEU A 55 2.86 -3.18 -5.07
CA LEU A 55 3.07 -2.61 -3.73
C LEU A 55 3.88 -3.53 -2.82
N GLN A 56 3.59 -4.83 -2.84
CA GLN A 56 4.32 -5.82 -2.05
C GLN A 56 5.79 -5.92 -2.48
N ASN A 57 6.07 -5.81 -3.78
CA ASN A 57 7.43 -5.75 -4.30
C ASN A 57 8.17 -4.48 -3.88
N GLU A 58 7.53 -3.30 -3.95
CA GLU A 58 8.12 -2.04 -3.51
C GLU A 58 8.43 -2.04 -2.00
N MET A 59 7.49 -2.52 -1.18
CA MET A 59 7.72 -2.68 0.26
C MET A 59 8.85 -3.67 0.56
N ARG A 60 8.98 -4.75 -0.21
CA ARG A 60 10.08 -5.72 -0.06
C ARG A 60 11.44 -5.10 -0.39
N LYS A 61 11.55 -4.31 -1.46
CA LYS A 61 12.79 -3.59 -1.81
C LYS A 61 13.24 -2.69 -0.65
N LEU A 62 12.31 -1.97 -0.03
CA LEU A 62 12.60 -1.10 1.12
C LEU A 62 12.96 -1.86 2.41
N LYS A 63 12.47 -3.09 2.59
CA LYS A 63 12.86 -3.95 3.74
C LYS A 63 14.23 -4.59 3.57
N ILE A 64 14.63 -4.91 2.33
CA ILE A 64 15.93 -5.52 2.00
C ILE A 64 17.06 -4.48 1.98
N ASP A 65 16.72 -3.20 1.88
CA ASP A 65 17.64 -2.06 2.01
C ASP A 65 17.47 -1.38 3.39
N PRO A 66 17.81 -2.06 4.51
CA PRO A 66 18.06 -1.35 5.75
C PRO A 66 19.39 -0.61 5.54
N GLN A 67 19.36 0.71 5.68
CA GLN A 67 20.53 1.57 5.50
C GLN A 67 21.81 1.03 6.14
#